data_AF-A0A7L9VSR3-F1
#
_entry.id   AF-A0A7L9VSR3-F1
#
_cell.length_a   1.000
_cell.length_b   1.000
_cell.length_c   1.000
_cell.angle_alpha   90.00
_cell.angle_beta   90.00
_cell.angle_gamma   90.00
#
_symmetry.space_group_name_H-M   'P 1'
#
loop_
_entity.id
_entity.type
_entity.pdbx_description
1 polymer ?
#
loop_
_entity_poly.entity_id
_entity_poly.type
_entity_poly.pdbx_seq_one_letter_code
_entity_poly.pdbx_strand_id
1 'polypeptide(L)'
;MNREIKQMLKFSISIVLIELVFVNLGGIVNQPPAELKTSYASWRVHTNRLRAIQIDQSSEKGAYPKLSGRHLTMAAFPKQNKIYILNSKKVVYILNARVNLAAGQHQLLVGDFRGPSIFHYNTDGKDIKSINWLSVGQNADIEAEPKLGNHVDDTIQVSKKDATWLYNNLPKDVQLRIY
;
A
#
# COMPACT_ATOMS: atom_id res chain seq x y z
N MET A 1 44.30 25.68 -35.94
CA MET A 1 43.63 24.44 -35.46
C MET A 1 42.94 23.77 -36.65
N ASN A 2 43.29 22.51 -36.92
CA ASN A 2 42.84 21.77 -38.10
C ASN A 2 41.31 21.60 -38.12
N ARG A 3 40.71 21.57 -39.32
CA ARG A 3 39.24 21.49 -39.51
C ARG A 3 38.66 20.20 -38.95
N GLU A 4 39.41 19.11 -39.06
CA GLU A 4 39.07 17.79 -38.52
C GLU A 4 39.03 17.80 -36.98
N ILE A 5 40.01 18.42 -36.32
CA ILE A 5 40.06 18.56 -34.86
C ILE A 5 38.85 19.37 -34.36
N LYS A 6 38.47 20.44 -35.08
CA LYS A 6 37.26 21.21 -34.74
C LYS A 6 35.97 20.39 -34.86
N GLN A 7 35.88 19.51 -35.86
CA GLN A 7 34.72 18.65 -36.04
C GLN A 7 34.65 17.55 -34.98
N MET A 8 35.77 16.90 -34.66
CA MET A 8 35.84 15.92 -33.58
C MET A 8 35.45 16.54 -32.24
N LEU A 9 35.96 17.73 -31.92
CA LEU A 9 35.63 18.42 -30.68
C LEU A 9 34.12 18.75 -30.57
N LYS A 10 33.51 19.24 -31.67
CA LYS A 10 32.07 19.50 -31.71
C LYS A 10 31.25 18.23 -31.50
N PHE A 11 31.67 17.11 -32.10
CA PHE A 11 30.97 15.84 -31.97
C PHE A 11 31.04 15.30 -30.53
N SER A 12 32.21 15.34 -29.91
CA SER A 12 32.39 14.93 -28.51
C SER A 12 31.56 15.77 -27.54
N ILE A 13 31.53 17.11 -27.71
CA ILE A 13 30.72 18.00 -26.87
C ILE A 13 29.22 17.69 -27.03
N SER A 14 28.76 17.44 -28.27
CA SER A 14 27.36 17.10 -28.53
C SER A 14 26.93 15.79 -27.85
N ILE A 15 27.77 14.76 -27.85
CA ILE A 15 27.46 13.48 -27.18
C ILE A 15 27.33 13.69 -25.67
N VAL A 16 28.28 14.40 -25.05
CA VAL A 16 28.26 14.68 -23.61
C VAL A 16 27.01 15.47 -23.21
N LEU A 17 26.59 16.44 -24.03
CA LEU A 17 25.35 17.20 -23.79
C LEU A 17 24.11 16.30 -23.86
N ILE A 18 24.06 15.38 -24.83
CA ILE A 18 22.95 14.44 -24.96
C ILE A 18 22.88 13.50 -23.75
N GLU A 19 24.00 12.93 -23.32
CA GLU A 19 24.05 12.10 -22.12
C GLU A 19 23.61 12.86 -20.87
N LEU A 20 24.06 14.11 -20.70
CA LEU A 20 23.63 14.99 -19.60
C LEU A 20 22.12 15.21 -19.59
N VAL A 21 21.50 15.37 -20.76
CA VAL A 21 20.04 15.52 -20.88
C VAL A 21 19.33 14.22 -20.48
N PHE A 22 19.79 13.05 -20.95
CA PHE A 22 19.19 11.76 -20.59
C PHE A 22 19.34 11.43 -19.10
N VAL A 23 20.50 11.68 -18.51
CA VAL A 23 20.73 11.47 -17.07
C VAL A 23 19.86 12.41 -16.23
N ASN A 24 19.73 13.68 -16.64
CA ASN A 24 18.86 14.63 -15.93
C ASN A 24 17.37 14.30 -16.10
N LEU A 25 16.92 13.90 -17.30
CA LEU A 25 15.54 13.45 -17.51
C LEU A 25 15.23 12.19 -16.69
N GLY A 26 16.15 11.23 -16.64
CA GLY A 26 16.02 10.04 -15.78
C GLY A 26 15.96 10.40 -14.29
N GLY A 27 16.68 11.45 -13.86
CA GLY A 27 16.60 12.00 -12.51
C GLY A 27 15.23 12.63 -12.21
N ILE A 28 14.67 13.40 -13.14
CA ILE A 28 13.38 14.10 -12.97
C ILE A 28 12.21 13.10 -12.90
N VAL A 29 12.21 12.05 -13.72
CA VAL A 29 11.14 11.03 -13.72
C VAL A 29 11.14 10.21 -12.41
N ASN A 30 12.29 10.04 -11.78
CA ASN A 30 12.47 9.24 -10.57
C ASN A 30 12.54 10.07 -9.28
N GLN A 31 12.43 11.40 -9.38
CA GLN A 31 12.44 12.26 -8.20
C GLN A 31 11.05 12.31 -7.56
N PRO A 32 10.96 12.17 -6.21
CA PRO A 32 9.78 12.62 -5.51
C PRO A 32 9.57 14.12 -5.78
N PRO A 33 8.33 14.62 -5.86
CA PRO A 33 8.06 16.01 -6.21
C PRO A 33 8.87 16.97 -5.32
N ALA A 34 9.59 17.88 -5.98
CA ALA A 34 10.69 18.69 -5.45
C ALA A 34 10.33 19.66 -4.30
N GLU A 35 9.10 19.65 -3.79
CA GLU A 35 8.64 20.58 -2.75
C GLU A 35 8.75 20.05 -1.32
N LEU A 36 9.11 18.79 -1.11
CA LEU A 36 9.12 18.22 0.23
C LEU A 36 10.53 17.82 0.67
N LYS A 37 11.11 18.64 1.56
CA LYS A 37 12.24 18.30 2.45
C LYS A 37 11.89 17.17 3.44
N THR A 38 11.17 16.14 3.00
CA THR A 38 10.63 15.08 3.86
C THR A 38 10.95 13.73 3.24
N SER A 39 11.17 12.72 4.07
CA SER A 39 11.37 11.36 3.56
C SER A 39 10.14 10.87 2.78
N TYR A 40 10.32 9.96 1.82
CA TYR A 40 9.19 9.37 1.06
C TYR A 40 8.12 8.75 1.98
N ALA A 41 8.53 8.24 3.14
CA ALA A 41 7.63 7.75 4.18
C ALA A 41 6.81 8.89 4.84
N SER A 42 7.43 10.03 5.12
CA SER A 42 6.77 11.23 5.64
C SER A 42 5.77 11.81 4.63
N TRP A 43 6.13 11.83 3.35
CA TRP A 43 5.23 12.21 2.28
C TRP A 43 4.03 11.27 2.14
N ARG A 44 4.24 9.94 2.23
CA ARG A 44 3.17 8.94 2.26
C ARG A 44 2.22 9.13 3.44
N VAL A 45 2.75 9.41 4.63
CA VAL A 45 1.93 9.71 5.82
C VAL A 45 1.11 10.99 5.61
N HIS A 46 1.71 12.03 5.03
CA HIS A 46 1.10 13.34 4.85
C HIS A 46 0.02 13.34 3.77
N THR A 47 0.29 12.75 2.59
CA THR A 47 -0.69 12.66 1.49
C THR A 47 -1.88 11.77 1.82
N ASN A 48 -1.67 10.66 2.52
CA ASN A 48 -2.76 9.83 3.01
C ASN A 48 -3.52 10.49 4.19
N ARG A 49 -2.94 11.46 4.92
CA ARG A 49 -3.63 12.18 6.01
C ARG A 49 -4.61 13.26 5.52
N LEU A 50 -4.39 13.85 4.34
CA LEU A 50 -5.07 15.08 3.91
C LEU A 50 -6.31 14.88 3.02
N ARG A 51 -6.72 13.65 2.71
CA ARG A 51 -7.94 13.39 1.91
C ARG A 51 -8.98 12.67 2.76
N ALA A 52 -10.25 12.96 2.49
CA ALA A 52 -11.36 12.15 2.97
C ALA A 52 -11.11 10.69 2.57
N ILE A 53 -11.33 9.77 3.50
CA ILE A 53 -10.95 8.36 3.35
C ILE A 53 -11.88 7.71 2.33
N GLN A 54 -11.31 7.27 1.21
CA GLN A 54 -11.98 6.54 0.14
C GLN A 54 -11.49 5.09 0.21
N ILE A 55 -12.29 4.23 0.85
CA ILE A 55 -11.97 2.82 1.12
C ILE A 55 -12.05 1.99 -0.18
N ASP A 56 -12.81 2.47 -1.15
CA ASP A 56 -12.94 1.92 -2.50
C ASP A 56 -11.69 2.19 -3.38
N GLN A 57 -10.84 3.15 -2.99
CA GLN A 57 -9.64 3.52 -3.72
C GLN A 57 -8.39 2.88 -3.13
N SER A 58 -7.46 2.55 -4.03
CA SER A 58 -6.11 2.12 -3.67
C SER A 58 -5.48 3.13 -2.72
N SER A 59 -4.91 2.62 -1.63
CA SER A 59 -4.18 3.43 -0.66
C SER A 59 -2.86 3.97 -1.21
N GLU A 60 -2.45 3.47 -2.38
CA GLU A 60 -1.32 3.99 -3.16
C GLU A 60 -1.76 4.56 -4.51
N LYS A 61 -1.11 5.66 -4.93
CA LYS A 61 -1.15 6.16 -6.31
C LYS A 61 0.01 5.65 -7.18
N GLY A 62 0.83 4.75 -6.66
CA GLY A 62 2.09 4.26 -7.25
C GLY A 62 2.25 2.74 -7.15
N ALA A 63 3.49 2.27 -7.21
CA ALA A 63 3.82 0.85 -7.17
C ALA A 63 3.90 0.32 -5.73
N TYR A 64 3.14 -0.74 -5.48
CA TYR A 64 3.13 -1.46 -4.21
C TYR A 64 4.53 -1.87 -3.74
N PRO A 65 4.88 -1.65 -2.46
CA PRO A 65 6.18 -2.04 -1.94
C PRO A 65 6.34 -3.56 -1.90
N LYS A 66 7.57 -4.05 -2.07
CA LYS A 66 7.89 -5.45 -1.77
C LYS A 66 7.94 -5.64 -0.26
N LEU A 67 7.13 -6.57 0.26
CA LEU A 67 7.16 -6.98 1.66
C LEU A 67 8.29 -8.01 1.82
N SER A 68 9.48 -7.56 2.20
CA SER A 68 10.60 -8.44 2.54
C SER A 68 11.07 -8.15 3.96
N GLY A 69 11.19 -9.21 4.77
CA GLY A 69 11.71 -9.11 6.15
C GLY A 69 11.05 -10.09 7.12
N ARG A 70 11.78 -10.45 8.19
CA ARG A 70 11.33 -11.39 9.24
C ARG A 70 10.51 -10.73 10.36
N HIS A 71 10.34 -9.42 10.34
CA HIS A 71 9.71 -8.65 11.43
C HIS A 71 8.61 -7.71 10.90
N LEU A 72 7.73 -8.25 10.07
CA LEU A 72 6.55 -7.53 9.62
C LEU A 72 5.47 -7.56 10.71
N THR A 73 4.91 -6.40 11.02
CA THR A 73 3.77 -6.24 11.91
C THR A 73 2.77 -5.26 11.30
N MET A 74 1.53 -5.31 11.77
CA MET A 74 0.47 -4.43 11.34
C MET A 74 -0.09 -3.69 12.56
N ALA A 75 -0.43 -2.42 12.39
CA ALA A 75 -1.09 -1.62 13.41
C ALA A 75 -2.35 -0.99 12.82
N ALA A 76 -3.51 -1.42 13.30
CA ALA A 76 -4.81 -0.88 12.97
C ALA A 76 -5.16 0.29 13.89
N PHE A 77 -5.69 1.35 13.28
CA PHE A 77 -6.25 2.51 13.96
C PHE A 77 -7.67 2.72 13.42
N PRO A 78 -8.69 2.04 14.00
CA PRO A 78 -10.06 2.06 13.50
C PRO A 78 -10.64 3.47 13.38
N LYS A 79 -10.40 4.34 14.37
CA LYS A 79 -10.85 5.75 14.35
C LYS A 79 -10.25 6.56 13.19
N GLN A 80 -9.13 6.10 12.64
CA GLN A 80 -8.46 6.74 11.51
C GLN A 80 -8.72 6.01 10.20
N ASN A 81 -9.51 4.92 10.20
CA ASN A 81 -9.71 3.98 9.10
C ASN A 81 -8.41 3.62 8.38
N LYS A 82 -7.38 3.28 9.15
CA LYS A 82 -6.04 2.99 8.63
C LYS A 82 -5.41 1.78 9.27
N ILE A 83 -4.62 1.08 8.47
CA ILE A 83 -3.67 0.09 8.94
C ILE A 83 -2.27 0.46 8.43
N TYR A 84 -1.31 0.40 9.33
CA TYR A 84 0.10 0.63 9.04
C TYR A 84 0.78 -0.73 8.97
N ILE A 85 1.49 -0.99 7.88
CA ILE A 85 2.39 -2.15 7.78
C ILE A 85 3.78 -1.67 8.15
N LEU A 86 4.36 -2.29 9.17
CA LEU A 86 5.65 -1.96 9.71
C LEU A 86 6.62 -3.10 9.44
N ASN A 87 7.87 -2.75 9.13
CA ASN A 87 8.99 -3.66 9.27
C ASN A 87 9.82 -3.17 10.46
N SER A 88 9.79 -3.93 11.54
CA SER A 88 10.33 -3.53 12.85
C SER A 88 9.69 -2.22 13.33
N LYS A 89 10.39 -1.08 13.26
CA LYS A 89 9.88 0.25 13.66
C LYS A 89 9.57 1.18 12.48
N LYS A 90 9.78 0.72 11.25
CA LYS A 90 9.62 1.55 10.05
C LYS A 90 8.28 1.27 9.38
N VAL A 91 7.48 2.31 9.16
CA VAL A 91 6.28 2.22 8.32
C VAL A 91 6.71 2.00 6.87
N VAL A 92 6.29 0.87 6.30
CA VAL A 92 6.57 0.48 4.91
C VAL A 92 5.39 0.84 4.02
N TYR A 93 4.16 0.65 4.52
CA TYR A 93 2.94 0.92 3.80
C TYR A 93 1.82 1.36 4.73
N ILE A 94 0.88 2.15 4.21
CA ILE A 94 -0.31 2.59 4.93
C ILE A 94 -1.49 2.28 4.02
N LEU A 95 -2.40 1.45 4.50
CA LEU A 95 -3.66 1.14 3.84
C LEU A 95 -4.82 1.85 4.52
N ASN A 96 -5.76 2.33 3.70
CA ASN A 96 -7.10 2.71 4.12
C ASN A 96 -7.87 1.41 4.39
N ALA A 97 -8.51 1.34 5.55
CA ALA A 97 -9.21 0.15 6.00
C ALA A 97 -10.39 0.51 6.89
N ARG A 98 -11.55 -0.09 6.66
CA ARG A 98 -12.65 -0.09 7.63
C ARG A 98 -12.44 -1.26 8.58
N VAL A 99 -12.23 -1.00 9.86
CA VAL A 99 -11.99 -2.04 10.85
C VAL A 99 -13.29 -2.26 11.64
N ASN A 100 -14.03 -3.31 11.30
CA ASN A 100 -15.30 -3.70 11.90
C ASN A 100 -15.11 -4.93 12.81
N LEU A 101 -14.16 -4.85 13.75
CA LEU A 101 -13.87 -5.96 14.65
C LEU A 101 -14.56 -5.75 16.00
N ALA A 102 -15.01 -6.85 16.62
CA ALA A 102 -15.57 -6.82 17.96
C ALA A 102 -14.61 -6.19 18.99
N ALA A 103 -15.17 -5.45 19.95
CA ALA A 103 -14.41 -4.80 21.01
C ALA A 103 -13.64 -5.83 21.86
N GLY A 104 -12.42 -5.46 22.31
CA GLY A 104 -11.57 -6.31 23.15
C GLY A 104 -10.52 -7.14 22.39
N GLN A 105 -10.56 -7.16 21.06
CA GLN A 105 -9.48 -7.71 20.25
C GLN A 105 -8.35 -6.69 20.12
N HIS A 106 -7.20 -6.96 20.74
CA HIS A 106 -6.05 -6.04 20.72
C HIS A 106 -4.87 -6.56 19.92
N GLN A 107 -4.76 -7.88 19.75
CA GLN A 107 -3.67 -8.51 19.02
C GLN A 107 -4.15 -9.79 18.34
N LEU A 108 -4.00 -9.85 17.02
CA LEU A 108 -4.47 -10.94 16.16
C LEU A 108 -3.34 -11.38 15.22
N LEU A 109 -3.40 -12.61 14.72
CA LEU A 109 -2.51 -13.10 13.67
C LEU A 109 -3.22 -13.03 12.33
N VAL A 110 -2.50 -12.59 11.30
CA VAL A 110 -3.05 -12.41 9.95
C VAL A 110 -2.43 -13.39 8.97
N GLY A 111 -3.29 -14.00 8.16
CA GLY A 111 -2.90 -14.67 6.92
C GLY A 111 -2.59 -16.16 7.05
N ASP A 112 -2.97 -16.78 8.17
CA ASP A 112 -2.88 -18.23 8.41
C ASP A 112 -3.66 -18.99 7.33
N PHE A 113 -4.92 -18.57 7.14
CA PHE A 113 -5.80 -18.94 6.04
C PHE A 113 -5.99 -17.76 5.09
N ARG A 114 -6.22 -18.08 3.82
CA ARG A 114 -6.51 -17.11 2.77
C ARG A 114 -7.20 -17.77 1.60
N GLY A 115 -7.97 -17.01 0.84
CA GLY A 115 -8.62 -17.53 -0.35
C GLY A 115 -9.04 -16.47 -1.35
N PRO A 116 -9.33 -16.88 -2.60
CA PRO A 116 -9.72 -15.96 -3.66
C PRO A 116 -11.13 -15.39 -3.46
N SER A 117 -11.99 -16.06 -2.69
CA SER A 117 -13.35 -15.59 -2.36
C SER A 117 -13.85 -16.12 -1.03
N ILE A 118 -14.72 -15.35 -0.40
CA ILE A 118 -15.48 -15.69 0.81
C ILE A 118 -16.89 -15.11 0.68
N PHE A 119 -17.85 -15.72 1.39
CA PHE A 119 -19.23 -15.29 1.42
C PHE A 119 -19.62 -14.92 2.84
N HIS A 120 -20.27 -13.77 2.97
CA HIS A 120 -20.81 -13.25 4.20
C HIS A 120 -22.30 -13.00 4.05
N TYR A 121 -23.02 -13.02 5.17
CA TYR A 121 -24.37 -12.48 5.23
C TYR A 121 -24.30 -11.03 5.67
N ASN A 122 -24.98 -10.13 4.94
CA ASN A 122 -25.16 -8.76 5.40
C ASN A 122 -26.17 -8.70 6.55
N THR A 123 -26.33 -7.53 7.17
CA THR A 123 -27.31 -7.30 8.24
C THR A 123 -28.77 -7.55 7.83
N ASP A 124 -29.06 -7.57 6.52
CA ASP A 124 -30.37 -7.88 5.95
C ASP A 124 -30.51 -9.35 5.50
N GLY A 125 -29.52 -10.21 5.81
CA GLY A 125 -29.51 -11.63 5.45
C GLY A 125 -29.21 -11.93 3.97
N LYS A 126 -28.72 -10.96 3.19
CA LYS A 126 -28.30 -11.15 1.79
C LYS A 126 -26.86 -11.60 1.70
N ASP A 127 -26.61 -12.53 0.77
CA ASP A 127 -25.26 -12.98 0.43
C ASP A 127 -24.43 -11.84 -0.16
N ILE A 128 -23.29 -11.60 0.48
CA ILE A 128 -22.23 -10.73 -0.01
C ILE A 128 -21.02 -11.58 -0.32
N LYS A 129 -20.56 -11.51 -1.56
CA LYS A 129 -19.29 -12.11 -1.95
C LYS A 129 -18.16 -11.09 -1.84
N SER A 130 -17.14 -11.43 -1.06
CA SER A 130 -15.86 -10.74 -1.06
C SER A 130 -14.77 -11.57 -1.74
N ILE A 131 -13.63 -10.93 -2.03
CA ILE A 131 -12.51 -11.53 -2.75
C ILE A 131 -11.18 -11.24 -2.08
N ASN A 132 -10.21 -12.13 -2.33
CA ASN A 132 -8.82 -12.03 -1.86
C ASN A 132 -8.74 -11.81 -0.34
N TRP A 133 -9.38 -12.72 0.40
CA TRP A 133 -9.49 -12.63 1.85
C TRP A 133 -8.26 -13.27 2.54
N LEU A 134 -7.95 -12.76 3.73
CA LEU A 134 -6.92 -13.24 4.63
C LEU A 134 -7.54 -13.38 6.02
N SER A 135 -7.37 -14.52 6.69
CA SER A 135 -7.86 -14.68 8.07
C SER A 135 -7.17 -13.73 9.03
N VAL A 136 -7.90 -13.30 10.04
CA VAL A 136 -7.46 -12.46 11.15
C VAL A 136 -7.93 -13.10 12.46
N GLY A 137 -7.04 -13.78 13.16
CA GLY A 137 -7.42 -14.59 14.32
C GLY A 137 -8.36 -15.72 13.91
N GLN A 138 -9.36 -16.01 14.74
CA GLN A 138 -10.26 -17.16 14.55
C GLN A 138 -11.53 -16.84 13.76
N ASN A 139 -12.06 -15.61 13.86
CA ASN A 139 -13.43 -15.29 13.43
C ASN A 139 -13.52 -14.03 12.56
N ALA A 140 -12.39 -13.51 12.07
CA ALA A 140 -12.40 -12.28 11.29
C ALA A 140 -11.51 -12.38 10.07
N ASP A 141 -11.73 -11.48 9.10
CA ASP A 141 -11.01 -11.50 7.83
C ASP A 141 -10.62 -10.10 7.35
N ILE A 142 -9.46 -9.96 6.69
CA ILE A 142 -9.13 -8.81 5.83
C ILE A 142 -9.57 -9.15 4.42
N GLU A 143 -10.32 -8.27 3.78
CA GLU A 143 -10.90 -8.55 2.47
C GLU A 143 -11.21 -7.30 1.64
N ALA A 144 -11.49 -7.49 0.36
CA ALA A 144 -11.91 -6.40 -0.52
C ALA A 144 -13.29 -5.86 -0.09
N GLU A 145 -13.44 -4.53 -0.08
CA GLU A 145 -14.74 -3.91 0.16
C GLU A 145 -15.74 -4.37 -0.92
N PRO A 146 -16.92 -4.90 -0.51
CA PRO A 146 -17.96 -5.27 -1.46
C PRO A 146 -18.45 -4.07 -2.25
N LYS A 147 -18.86 -4.28 -3.51
CA LYS A 147 -19.33 -3.21 -4.43
C LYS A 147 -20.44 -2.30 -3.87
N LEU A 148 -21.19 -2.76 -2.86
CA LEU A 148 -22.32 -2.05 -2.29
C LEU A 148 -21.96 -1.24 -1.04
N GLY A 149 -20.70 -1.17 -0.63
CA GLY A 149 -20.28 -0.47 0.59
C GLY A 149 -20.92 -1.05 1.87
N ASN A 150 -21.46 -2.26 1.75
CA ASN A 150 -22.19 -2.94 2.81
C ASN A 150 -21.23 -3.25 3.95
N HIS A 151 -21.67 -2.86 5.14
CA HIS A 151 -21.01 -3.22 6.38
C HIS A 151 -21.10 -4.74 6.58
N VAL A 152 -19.98 -5.34 6.91
CA VAL A 152 -19.88 -6.74 7.30
C VAL A 152 -19.18 -6.76 8.64
N ASP A 153 -19.82 -7.37 9.64
CA ASP A 153 -19.24 -7.55 10.97
C ASP A 153 -18.03 -8.49 10.89
N ASP A 154 -17.12 -8.36 11.86
CA ASP A 154 -15.90 -9.16 11.98
C ASP A 154 -15.01 -9.10 10.73
N THR A 155 -15.00 -7.97 10.02
CA THR A 155 -14.13 -7.77 8.86
C THR A 155 -13.26 -6.52 8.95
N ILE A 156 -12.14 -6.59 8.27
CA ILE A 156 -11.32 -5.44 7.89
C ILE A 156 -11.47 -5.26 6.38
N GLN A 157 -12.27 -4.29 5.96
CA GLN A 157 -12.54 -4.03 4.56
C GLN A 157 -11.51 -3.03 4.00
N VAL A 158 -10.87 -3.39 2.89
CA VAL A 158 -9.88 -2.57 2.17
C VAL A 158 -10.21 -2.49 0.69
N SER A 159 -9.53 -1.62 -0.07
CA SER A 159 -9.76 -1.56 -1.51
C SER A 159 -9.44 -2.90 -2.19
N LYS A 160 -10.10 -3.19 -3.33
CA LYS A 160 -9.83 -4.40 -4.12
C LYS A 160 -8.35 -4.56 -4.49
N LYS A 161 -7.65 -3.45 -4.76
CA LYS A 161 -6.23 -3.45 -5.11
C LYS A 161 -5.36 -3.79 -3.90
N ASP A 162 -5.67 -3.21 -2.74
CA ASP A 162 -4.96 -3.49 -1.49
C ASP A 162 -5.20 -4.95 -1.05
N ALA A 163 -6.42 -5.47 -1.13
CA ALA A 163 -6.73 -6.88 -0.84
C ALA A 163 -5.94 -7.83 -1.76
N THR A 164 -5.92 -7.54 -3.07
CA THR A 164 -5.14 -8.34 -4.05
C THR A 164 -3.65 -8.32 -3.74
N TRP A 165 -3.11 -7.15 -3.40
CA TRP A 165 -1.70 -7.03 -3.06
C TRP A 165 -1.36 -7.78 -1.76
N LEU A 166 -2.16 -7.59 -0.70
CA LEU A 166 -1.99 -8.30 0.56
C LEU A 166 -2.09 -9.82 0.39
N TYR A 167 -3.09 -10.31 -0.34
CA TYR A 167 -3.27 -11.73 -0.62
C TYR A 167 -2.02 -12.38 -1.22
N ASN A 168 -1.40 -11.69 -2.19
CA ASN A 168 -0.22 -12.18 -2.91
C ASN A 168 1.11 -11.98 -2.18
N ASN A 169 1.21 -10.97 -1.29
CA ASN A 169 2.51 -10.52 -0.78
C ASN A 169 2.65 -10.56 0.75
N LEU A 170 1.56 -10.59 1.51
CA LEU A 170 1.63 -10.61 2.97
C LEU A 170 2.04 -12.03 3.43
N PRO A 171 3.11 -12.17 4.23
CA PRO A 171 3.45 -13.44 4.85
C PRO A 171 2.32 -13.97 5.75
N LYS A 172 2.39 -15.24 6.11
CA LYS A 172 1.51 -15.81 7.15
C LYS A 172 1.93 -15.33 8.53
N ASP A 173 1.03 -15.46 9.51
CA ASP A 173 1.27 -15.19 10.92
C ASP A 173 1.76 -13.76 11.23
N VAL A 174 1.36 -12.77 10.42
CA VAL A 174 1.73 -11.37 10.67
C VAL A 174 0.91 -10.84 11.83
N GLN A 175 1.58 -10.35 12.87
CA GLN A 175 0.90 -9.79 14.04
C GLN A 175 0.22 -8.46 13.70
N LEU A 176 -1.10 -8.40 13.87
CA LEU A 176 -1.92 -7.20 13.81
C LEU A 176 -2.25 -6.73 15.23
N ARG A 177 -1.93 -5.47 15.56
CA ARG A 177 -2.32 -4.80 16.80
C ARG A 177 -3.39 -3.75 16.53
N ILE A 178 -4.39 -3.65 17.40
CA ILE A 178 -5.51 -2.73 17.27
C ILE A 178 -5.42 -1.67 18.38
N TYR A 179 -5.46 -0.39 17.98
CA TYR A 179 -5.27 0.79 18.83
C TYR A 179 -6.47 1.75 18.81
#